data_AF-A0A1H1QAQ2-F1
#
_entry.id   AF-A0A1H1QAQ2-F1
#
_cell.length_a   1.000
_cell.length_b   1.000
_cell.length_c   1.000
_cell.angle_alpha   90.00
_cell.angle_beta   90.00
_cell.angle_gamma   90.00
#
_symmetry.space_group_name_H-M   'P 1'
#
loop_
_entity.id
_entity.type
_entity.pdbx_description
1 polymer ?
#
loop_
_entity_poly.entity_id
_entity_poly.type
_entity_poly.pdbx_seq_one_letter_code
_entity_poly.pdbx_strand_id
1 'polypeptide(L)' 'MSASNKRIQWERVEPGLDVWEAAGGYRRERYRLREREIFIVTCQRDGGYFFSHDPDDLDKCVRIHMEEHQ' A
#
# COMPACT_ATOMS: atom_id res chain seq x y z
N MET A 1 -12.86 8.29 36.14
CA MET A 1 -12.67 7.70 34.80
C MET A 1 -11.39 8.29 34.21
N SER A 2 -10.29 7.53 34.16
CA SER A 2 -9.03 8.00 33.57
C SER A 2 -8.91 7.40 32.17
N ALA A 3 -9.00 8.24 31.14
CA ALA A 3 -8.77 7.82 29.77
C ALA A 3 -7.27 7.53 29.60
N SER A 4 -6.92 6.25 29.50
CA SER A 4 -5.55 5.83 29.23
C SER A 4 -5.16 6.28 27.83
N ASN A 5 -4.40 7.38 27.74
CA ASN A 5 -3.72 7.81 26.53
C ASN A 5 -2.65 6.77 26.17
N LYS A 6 -3.08 5.68 25.50
CA LYS A 6 -2.17 4.71 24.90
C LYS A 6 -1.36 5.44 23.81
N ARG A 7 -0.12 5.79 24.15
CA ARG A 7 0.86 6.36 23.23
C ARG A 7 1.05 5.37 22.08
N ILE A 8 0.72 5.79 20.86
CA ILE A 8 0.96 4.97 19.67
C ILE A 8 2.47 4.79 19.53
N GLN A 9 2.95 3.55 19.73
CA GLN A 9 4.33 3.18 19.48
C GLN A 9 4.43 2.75 18.01
N TRP A 10 5.16 3.53 17.23
CA TRP A 10 5.50 3.18 15.86
C TRP A 10 6.73 2.27 15.89
N GLU A 11 6.57 0.99 15.55
CA GLU A 11 7.68 0.04 15.38
C GLU A 11 8.23 0.17 13.95
N ARG A 12 9.56 0.22 13.81
CA ARG A 12 10.21 0.19 12.48
C ARG A 12 10.04 -1.21 11.90
N VAL A 13 9.32 -1.30 10.78
CA VAL A 13 9.14 -2.54 10.02
C VAL A 13 10.37 -2.77 9.15
N GLU A 14 11.04 -3.91 9.29
CA GLU A 14 12.06 -4.32 8.33
C GLU A 14 11.37 -4.80 7.04
N PRO A 15 11.65 -4.19 5.87
CA PRO A 15 10.98 -4.56 4.65
C PRO A 15 11.51 -5.89 4.12
N GLY A 16 10.69 -6.94 4.14
CA GLY A 16 10.81 -8.05 3.19
C GLY A 16 10.23 -7.59 1.85
N LEU A 17 11.03 -6.84 1.08
CA LEU A 17 10.56 -6.13 -0.10
C LEU A 17 10.55 -7.05 -1.33
N ASP A 18 9.39 -7.62 -1.65
CA ASP A 18 9.14 -8.14 -3.01
C ASP A 18 8.55 -7.00 -3.84
N VAL A 19 9.39 -6.38 -4.67
CA VAL A 19 8.98 -5.34 -5.63
C VAL A 19 8.74 -6.01 -6.97
N TRP A 20 7.59 -5.75 -7.57
CA TRP A 20 7.41 -5.99 -9.00
C TRP A 20 6.74 -4.79 -9.66
N GLU A 21 7.22 -4.46 -10.84
CA GLU A 21 6.68 -3.40 -11.67
C GLU A 21 5.42 -3.91 -12.38
N ALA A 22 4.31 -3.20 -12.23
CA ALA A 22 3.08 -3.45 -12.97
C ALA A 22 3.03 -2.51 -14.18
N ALA A 23 2.42 -2.98 -15.27
CA ALA A 23 2.26 -2.22 -16.51
C ALA A 23 1.66 -0.83 -16.26
N GLY A 24 2.13 0.18 -16.99
CA GLY A 24 1.60 1.55 -16.92
C GLY A 24 2.28 2.50 -15.94
N GLY A 25 3.41 2.11 -15.33
CA GLY A 25 4.18 2.96 -14.41
C GLY A 25 3.75 2.84 -12.94
N TYR A 26 3.08 1.73 -12.59
CA TYR A 26 2.67 1.43 -11.23
C TYR A 26 3.67 0.44 -10.59
N ARG A 27 4.20 0.77 -9.43
CA ARG A 27 5.07 -0.10 -8.64
C ARG A 27 4.28 -0.70 -7.50
N ARG A 28 4.34 -2.03 -7.34
CA ARG A 28 3.72 -2.74 -6.21
C ARG A 28 4.76 -3.16 -5.20
N GLU A 29 4.38 -3.06 -3.94
CA GLU A 29 5.21 -3.42 -2.80
C GLU A 29 4.36 -4.26 -1.83
N ARG A 30 4.92 -5.36 -1.36
CA ARG A 30 4.34 -6.16 -0.27
C ARG A 30 5.10 -5.89 1.02
N TYR A 31 4.37 -5.58 2.08
CA TYR A 31 4.88 -5.40 3.43
C TYR A 31 4.25 -6.44 4.35
N ARG A 32 5.07 -7.12 5.14
CA ARG A 32 4.60 -7.99 6.21
C ARG A 32 4.71 -7.25 7.55
N LEU A 33 3.56 -7.00 8.17
CA LEU A 33 3.44 -6.39 9.49
C LEU A 33 2.95 -7.45 10.48
N ARG A 34 3.89 -8.01 11.27
CA ARG A 34 3.63 -9.14 12.18
C ARG A 34 3.05 -10.34 11.40
N GLU A 35 1.83 -10.74 11.71
CA GLU A 35 1.10 -11.83 11.04
C GLU A 35 0.18 -11.35 9.91
N ARG A 36 0.25 -10.06 9.54
CA ARG A 36 -0.59 -9.47 8.50
C ARG A 36 0.24 -9.01 7.31
N GLU A 37 -0.33 -9.11 6.12
CA GLU A 37 0.26 -8.58 4.89
C GLU A 37 -0.48 -7.31 4.47
N ILE A 38 0.27 -6.32 4.02
CA ILE A 38 -0.22 -5.07 3.44
C ILE A 38 0.42 -4.96 2.06
N PHE A 39 -0.39 -4.63 1.07
CA PHE A 39 0.03 -4.39 -0.29
C PHE A 39 -0.10 -2.90 -0.57
N ILE A 40 0.89 -2.35 -1.26
CA ILE A 40 0.95 -0.93 -1.61
C ILE A 40 1.19 -0.84 -3.11
N VAL A 41 0.47 0.04 -3.79
CA VAL A 41 0.72 0.39 -5.19
C VAL A 41 0.98 1.88 -5.29
N THR A 42 2.07 2.23 -5.99
CA THR A 42 2.47 3.62 -6.24
C THR A 42 2.50 3.89 -7.74
N CYS A 43 1.88 4.96 -8.20
CA CYS A 43 1.99 5.43 -9.58
C CYS A 43 3.14 6.44 -9.67
N GLN A 44 4.18 6.13 -10.46
CA GLN A 44 5.35 7.00 -10.57
C GLN A 44 5.11 8.24 -11.45
N ARG A 45 4.02 8.26 -12.23
CA ARG A 45 3.73 9.35 -13.18
C ARG A 45 3.12 10.58 -12.51
N ASP A 46 2.25 10.38 -11.54
CA ASP A 46 1.44 11.42 -10.89
C ASP A 46 1.49 11.38 -9.36
N GLY A 47 2.16 10.38 -8.78
CA GLY A 47 2.27 10.22 -7.33
C GLY A 47 1.06 9.51 -6.68
N GLY A 48 0.21 8.84 -7.45
CA GLY A 48 -0.90 8.04 -6.92
C GLY A 48 -0.43 6.98 -5.92
N TYR A 49 -1.16 6.79 -4.82
CA TYR A 49 -0.79 5.89 -3.73
C TYR A 49 -2.01 5.12 -3.22
N PHE A 50 -1.95 3.78 -3.30
CA PHE A 50 -3.03 2.88 -2.88
C PHE A 50 -2.48 1.84 -1.91
N PHE A 51 -3.24 1.49 -0.87
CA PHE A 51 -2.87 0.43 0.06
C PHE A 51 -4.08 -0.41 0.44
N SER A 52 -3.89 -1.73 0.57
CA SER A 52 -4.93 -2.68 0.94
C SER A 52 -4.30 -3.92 1.57
N HIS A 53 -5.11 -4.70 2.27
CA HIS A 53 -4.76 -6.07 2.67
C HIS A 53 -5.10 -7.10 1.58
N ASP A 54 -5.85 -6.69 0.56
CA ASP A 54 -6.26 -7.52 -0.58
C ASP A 54 -5.64 -6.93 -1.87
N PRO A 55 -4.78 -7.69 -2.58
CA PRO A 55 -4.18 -7.22 -3.83
C PRO A 55 -5.22 -7.02 -4.96
N ASP A 56 -6.36 -7.72 -4.94
CA ASP A 56 -7.38 -7.58 -6.00
C ASP A 56 -8.12 -6.25 -5.91
N ASP A 57 -8.26 -5.70 -4.70
CA ASP A 57 -8.80 -4.35 -4.51
C ASP A 57 -7.86 -3.28 -5.06
N LEU A 58 -6.54 -3.52 -4.99
CA LEU A 58 -5.56 -2.61 -5.57
C LEU A 58 -5.59 -2.63 -7.10
N ASP A 59 -5.85 -3.78 -7.72
CA ASP A 59 -6.04 -3.88 -9.17
C ASP A 59 -7.24 -3.05 -9.63
N LYS A 60 -8.35 -3.08 -8.88
CA LYS A 60 -9.52 -2.23 -9.15
C LYS A 60 -9.16 -0.75 -9.01
N CYS A 61 -8.46 -0.35 -7.96
CA CYS A 61 -8.02 1.04 -7.76
C CYS A 61 -7.12 1.53 -8.90
N VAL A 62 -6.14 0.71 -9.31
CA VAL A 62 -5.25 1.03 -10.43
C VAL A 62 -6.03 1.20 -11.73
N ARG A 63 -6.98 0.31 -12.00
CA ARG A 63 -7.83 0.40 -13.21
C ARG A 63 -8.66 1.68 -13.22
N ILE A 64 -9.35 1.99 -12.13
CA ILE A 64 -10.16 3.23 -12.00
C ILE A 64 -9.26 4.46 -12.19
N HIS A 65 -8.11 4.49 -11.54
CA HIS A 65 -7.17 5.60 -11.65
C HIS A 65 -6.62 5.76 -13.09
N MET A 66 -6.32 4.65 -13.78
CA MET A 66 -5.95 4.70 -15.20
C MET A 66 -7.07 5.27 -16.08
N GLU A 67 -8.34 4.97 -15.78
CA GLU A 67 -9.49 5.49 -16.53
C GLU A 67 -9.72 6.99 -16.28
N GLU A 68 -9.50 7.48 -15.06
CA GLU A 68 -9.66 8.90 -14.69
C GLU A 68 -8.55 9.81 -15.27
N HIS A 69 -7.38 9.24 -15.59
CA HIS A 69 -6.20 9.97 -16.07
C HIS A 69 -5.86 9.71 -17.55
N GLN A 70 -6.80 9.15 -18.32
CA GLN A 70 -6.78 9.11 -19.80
C GLN A 70 -7.28 10.42 -20.42
#